data_AF-A0A1B6M4B1-F1
#
_entry.id   AF-A0A1B6M4B1-F1
#
_cell.length_a   1.000
_cell.length_b   1.000
_cell.length_c   1.000
_cell.angle_alpha   90.00
_cell.angle_beta   90.00
_cell.angle_gamma   90.00
#
_symmetry.space_group_name_H-M   'P 1'
#
loop_
_entity.id
_entity.type
_entity.pdbx_description
1 polymer ?
#
loop_
_entity_poly.entity_id
_entity_poly.type
_entity_poly.pdbx_seq_one_letter_code
_entity_poly.pdbx_strand_id
1 'polypeptide(L)'
;LSMLEKTDPFDIVLDGLNIAFKASRKNRSPSTFAFQLKSMVKYFASQNKKVLVLGRKHMKKWPSGDMSYVFNNAEVFLAEDISQDDPFLLYAALYSGLGTCFVSQDMMRGHKCLLSDPKLQATFVKWQAQHQYFTIFIDDKGGVGLKEPVSFVQSIQHNSRGDWHIPYVVKENLTTEVRVDNYHRHWLCLTKQSPPPQPTSGPYERRRQPVSLGRPKVALKSIFDA
;
A
#
# COMPACT_ATOMS: atom_id res chain seq x y z
N LEU A 1 -23.11 6.82 9.86
CA LEU A 1 -22.66 7.57 8.67
C LEU A 1 -22.48 9.06 8.95
N SER A 2 -23.34 9.69 9.76
CA SER A 2 -23.21 11.08 10.24
C SER A 2 -21.90 11.47 10.96
N MET A 3 -21.03 10.50 11.24
CA MET A 3 -19.71 10.73 11.84
C MET A 3 -18.69 11.18 10.78
N LEU A 4 -18.68 10.54 9.61
CA LEU A 4 -17.75 10.86 8.51
C LEU A 4 -18.02 12.28 7.98
N GLU A 5 -19.29 12.62 7.79
CA GLU A 5 -19.75 13.96 7.37
C GLU A 5 -19.27 15.11 8.27
N LYS A 6 -18.93 14.83 9.54
CA LYS A 6 -18.50 15.84 10.52
C LYS A 6 -16.98 15.93 10.68
N THR A 7 -16.24 14.92 10.20
CA THR A 7 -14.82 14.72 10.56
C THR A 7 -13.90 14.52 9.37
N ASP A 8 -14.38 14.62 8.12
CA ASP A 8 -13.54 14.43 6.94
C ASP A 8 -12.64 15.63 6.58
N PRO A 9 -11.53 15.39 5.86
CA PRO A 9 -11.03 14.09 5.36
C PRO A 9 -10.02 13.40 6.29
N PHE A 10 -10.04 12.06 6.36
CA PHE A 10 -9.01 11.24 7.02
C PHE A 10 -7.84 10.90 6.09
N ASP A 11 -6.62 10.81 6.63
CA ASP A 11 -5.45 10.37 5.84
C ASP A 11 -5.35 8.84 5.78
N ILE A 12 -5.70 8.16 6.87
CA ILE A 12 -5.57 6.71 7.00
C ILE A 12 -6.76 6.10 7.74
N VAL A 13 -7.33 5.05 7.16
CA VAL A 13 -8.36 4.21 7.80
C VAL A 13 -7.77 2.88 8.24
N LEU A 14 -7.93 2.52 9.51
CA LEU A 14 -7.38 1.31 10.11
C LEU A 14 -8.49 0.28 10.31
N ASP A 15 -8.33 -0.91 9.74
CA ASP A 15 -9.13 -2.09 10.06
C ASP A 15 -8.66 -2.68 11.40
N GLY A 16 -9.29 -2.21 12.48
CA GLY A 16 -8.81 -2.39 13.84
C GLY A 16 -8.69 -3.84 14.28
N LEU A 17 -9.66 -4.69 13.91
CA LEU A 17 -9.61 -6.12 14.24
C LEU A 17 -8.59 -6.86 13.40
N ASN A 18 -8.49 -6.56 12.10
CA ASN A 18 -7.50 -7.18 11.23
C ASN A 18 -6.07 -6.90 11.69
N ILE A 19 -5.81 -5.66 12.13
CA ILE A 19 -4.53 -5.28 12.75
C ILE A 19 -4.33 -6.01 14.08
N ALA A 20 -5.32 -5.98 14.97
CA ALA A 20 -5.21 -6.54 16.32
C ALA A 20 -5.03 -8.06 16.33
N PHE A 21 -5.64 -8.79 15.39
CA PHE A 21 -5.54 -10.25 15.34
C PHE A 21 -4.32 -10.75 14.60
N LYS A 22 -3.42 -9.88 14.14
CA LYS A 22 -2.24 -10.31 13.41
C LYS A 22 -1.22 -11.05 14.29
N ALA A 23 -1.22 -10.82 15.60
CA ALA A 23 -0.39 -11.57 16.54
C ALA A 23 -0.52 -13.10 16.41
N SER A 24 0.61 -13.77 16.65
CA SER A 24 0.71 -15.23 16.74
C SER A 24 -0.36 -15.79 17.69
N ARG A 25 -0.99 -16.90 17.30
CA ARG A 25 -2.10 -17.53 18.04
C ARG A 25 -1.77 -17.83 19.51
N LYS A 26 -0.49 -18.04 19.85
CA LYS A 26 -0.03 -18.34 21.22
C LYS A 26 -0.09 -17.14 22.17
N ASN A 27 -0.07 -15.92 21.66
CA ASN A 27 0.00 -14.69 22.45
C ASN A 27 -1.23 -13.80 22.25
N ARG A 28 -2.37 -14.38 21.88
CA ARG A 28 -3.62 -13.63 21.64
C ARG A 28 -4.34 -13.36 22.96
N SER A 29 -4.38 -12.10 23.37
CA SER A 29 -5.14 -11.63 24.51
C SER A 29 -5.66 -10.21 24.24
N PRO A 30 -6.71 -9.75 24.94
CA PRO A 30 -7.17 -8.36 24.82
C PRO A 30 -6.06 -7.32 24.97
N SER A 31 -5.06 -7.58 25.82
CA SER A 31 -3.88 -6.73 25.99
C SER A 31 -3.01 -6.69 24.73
N THR A 32 -2.72 -7.83 24.10
CA THR A 32 -1.90 -7.85 22.88
C THR A 32 -2.64 -7.27 21.68
N PHE A 33 -3.97 -7.37 21.65
CA PHE A 33 -4.82 -6.73 20.65
C PHE A 33 -4.80 -5.20 20.76
N ALA A 34 -5.02 -4.68 21.97
CA ALA A 34 -4.96 -3.25 22.25
C ALA A 34 -3.56 -2.68 21.96
N PHE A 35 -2.51 -3.41 22.35
CA PHE A 35 -1.12 -3.02 22.10
C PHE A 35 -0.80 -2.90 20.60
N GLN A 36 -1.21 -3.88 19.80
CA GLN A 36 -1.00 -3.84 18.34
C GLN A 36 -1.73 -2.66 17.70
N LEU A 37 -3.00 -2.44 18.07
CA LEU A 37 -3.78 -1.33 17.55
C LEU A 37 -3.16 0.02 17.95
N LYS A 38 -2.80 0.19 19.22
CA LYS A 38 -2.08 1.37 19.72
C LYS A 38 -0.81 1.64 18.93
N SER A 39 -0.01 0.60 18.68
CA SER A 39 1.27 0.74 17.95
C SER A 39 1.03 1.23 16.52
N MET A 40 -0.01 0.74 15.84
CA MET A 40 -0.39 1.22 14.51
C MET A 40 -0.88 2.67 14.54
N VAL A 41 -1.74 3.04 15.49
CA VAL A 41 -2.21 4.43 15.65
C VAL A 41 -1.05 5.36 15.92
N LYS A 42 -0.14 4.99 16.84
CA LYS A 42 1.06 5.77 17.16
C LYS A 42 1.96 5.96 15.93
N TYR A 43 2.15 4.91 15.13
CA TYR A 43 2.95 4.99 13.90
C TYR A 43 2.46 6.10 12.96
N PHE A 44 1.15 6.13 12.64
CA PHE A 44 0.59 7.15 11.77
C PHE A 44 0.43 8.53 12.43
N ALA A 45 0.02 8.57 13.70
CA ALA A 45 -0.10 9.83 14.44
C ALA A 45 1.25 10.55 14.55
N SER A 46 2.36 9.81 14.72
CA SER A 46 3.72 10.39 14.73
C SER A 46 4.13 11.04 13.41
N GLN A 47 3.44 10.71 12.31
CA GLN A 47 3.61 11.29 10.99
C GLN A 47 2.59 12.40 10.72
N ASN A 48 1.90 12.88 11.77
CA ASN A 48 0.85 13.90 11.70
C ASN A 48 -0.32 13.52 10.77
N LYS A 49 -0.63 12.21 10.69
CA LYS A 49 -1.76 11.70 9.91
C LYS A 49 -3.04 11.70 10.73
N LYS A 50 -4.15 12.10 10.14
CA LYS A 50 -5.49 11.97 10.71
C LYS A 50 -5.98 10.53 10.55
N VAL A 51 -6.13 9.84 11.69
CA VAL A 51 -6.43 8.40 11.74
C VAL A 51 -7.90 8.17 12.06
N LEU A 52 -8.55 7.31 11.28
CA LEU A 52 -9.83 6.68 11.62
C LEU A 52 -9.60 5.20 11.93
N VAL A 53 -10.05 4.73 13.09
CA VAL A 53 -10.07 3.31 13.44
C VAL A 53 -11.49 2.79 13.28
N LEU A 54 -11.65 1.78 12.45
CA LEU A 54 -12.86 0.99 12.37
C LEU A 54 -12.70 -0.25 13.25
N GLY A 55 -13.64 -0.46 14.15
CA GLY A 55 -13.59 -1.54 15.11
C GLY A 55 -14.97 -2.07 15.45
N ARG A 56 -15.02 -2.89 16.50
CA ARG A 56 -16.24 -3.53 16.98
C ARG A 56 -16.51 -3.21 18.43
N LYS A 57 -17.79 -3.23 18.83
CA LYS A 57 -18.19 -2.90 20.21
C LYS A 57 -17.48 -3.74 21.27
N HIS A 58 -17.17 -5.00 21.00
CA HIS A 58 -16.42 -5.81 21.97
C HIS A 58 -15.00 -5.26 22.29
N MET A 59 -14.42 -4.43 21.43
CA MET A 59 -13.13 -3.76 21.68
C MET A 59 -13.20 -2.81 22.89
N LYS A 60 -14.39 -2.36 23.30
CA LYS A 60 -14.58 -1.60 24.54
C LYS A 60 -14.14 -2.36 25.80
N LYS A 61 -14.07 -3.70 25.72
CA LYS A 61 -13.63 -4.57 26.82
C LYS A 61 -12.11 -4.74 26.86
N TRP A 62 -11.38 -4.18 25.90
CA TRP A 62 -9.92 -4.26 25.88
C TRP A 62 -9.30 -3.31 26.93
N PRO A 63 -8.06 -3.58 27.38
CA PRO A 63 -7.44 -2.82 28.47
C PRO A 63 -7.41 -1.32 28.20
N SER A 64 -7.84 -0.54 29.20
CA SER A 64 -8.03 0.90 29.09
C SER A 64 -6.73 1.65 28.86
N GLY A 65 -5.58 1.17 29.35
CA GLY A 65 -4.30 1.87 29.18
C GLY A 65 -3.95 2.10 27.71
N ASP A 66 -3.96 1.04 26.90
CA ASP A 66 -3.63 1.13 25.49
C ASP A 66 -4.78 1.74 24.66
N MET A 67 -6.03 1.39 24.99
CA MET A 67 -7.19 1.93 24.28
C MET A 67 -7.40 3.43 24.52
N SER A 68 -7.01 3.96 25.69
CA SER A 68 -7.08 5.41 25.96
C SER A 68 -6.17 6.19 25.00
N TYR A 69 -4.98 5.67 24.70
CA TYR A 69 -4.12 6.28 23.69
C TYR A 69 -4.79 6.28 22.31
N VAL A 70 -5.41 5.16 21.93
CA VAL A 70 -6.14 5.05 20.65
C VAL A 70 -7.25 6.09 20.56
N PHE A 71 -8.13 6.18 21.57
CA PHE A 71 -9.23 7.14 21.58
C PHE A 71 -8.79 8.60 21.60
N ASN A 72 -7.61 8.90 22.15
CA ASN A 72 -7.09 10.27 22.22
C ASN A 72 -6.34 10.71 20.94
N ASN A 73 -5.94 9.77 20.07
CA ASN A 73 -5.10 10.06 18.90
C ASN A 73 -5.71 9.62 17.57
N ALA A 74 -6.93 9.08 17.58
CA ALA A 74 -7.67 8.68 16.41
C ALA A 74 -9.17 8.84 16.64
N GLU A 75 -9.90 9.10 15.56
CA GLU A 75 -11.35 8.91 15.58
C GLU A 75 -11.65 7.41 15.57
N VAL A 76 -12.61 6.95 16.39
CA VAL A 76 -12.91 5.52 16.52
C VAL A 76 -14.38 5.25 16.26
N PHE A 77 -14.67 4.47 15.23
CA PHE A 77 -16.01 3.99 14.92
C PHE A 77 -16.14 2.50 15.29
N LEU A 78 -17.04 2.18 16.21
CA LEU A 78 -17.28 0.81 16.67
C LEU A 78 -18.62 0.29 16.14
N ALA A 79 -18.57 -0.59 15.14
CA ALA A 79 -19.74 -1.27 14.59
C ALA A 79 -20.23 -2.41 15.49
N GLU A 80 -21.44 -2.91 15.24
CA GLU A 80 -21.97 -4.10 15.90
C GLU A 80 -21.10 -5.33 15.59
N ASP A 81 -20.92 -6.22 16.56
CA ASP A 81 -20.05 -7.41 16.45
C ASP A 81 -20.50 -8.41 15.35
N ILE A 82 -21.74 -8.31 14.87
CA ILE A 82 -22.33 -9.17 13.82
C ILE A 82 -22.22 -8.59 12.39
N SER A 83 -21.78 -7.34 12.25
CA SER A 83 -21.67 -6.70 10.93
C SER A 83 -20.53 -7.28 10.08
N GLN A 84 -20.49 -6.99 8.78
CA GLN A 84 -19.29 -7.22 7.96
C GLN A 84 -18.40 -5.98 7.99
N ASP A 85 -17.09 -6.15 8.15
CA ASP A 85 -16.13 -5.03 8.34
C ASP A 85 -15.83 -4.29 7.03
N ASP A 86 -15.63 -5.04 5.95
CA ASP A 86 -15.11 -4.51 4.69
C ASP A 86 -15.96 -3.37 4.09
N PRO A 87 -17.31 -3.38 4.13
CA PRO A 87 -18.09 -2.28 3.56
C PRO A 87 -17.85 -0.94 4.25
N PHE A 88 -17.67 -0.93 5.58
CA PHE A 88 -17.38 0.31 6.32
C PHE A 88 -15.99 0.83 6.01
N LEU A 89 -15.02 -0.08 5.88
CA LEU A 89 -13.64 0.25 5.50
C LEU A 89 -13.57 0.87 4.12
N LEU A 90 -14.17 0.21 3.14
CA LEU A 90 -14.23 0.71 1.76
C LEU A 90 -14.96 2.04 1.67
N TYR A 91 -16.11 2.16 2.32
CA TYR A 91 -16.88 3.39 2.32
C TYR A 91 -16.08 4.54 2.94
N ALA A 92 -15.50 4.35 4.14
CA ALA A 92 -14.75 5.40 4.81
C ALA A 92 -13.53 5.85 3.99
N ALA A 93 -12.76 4.91 3.43
CA ALA A 93 -11.60 5.23 2.62
C ALA A 93 -11.98 5.99 1.34
N LEU A 94 -13.02 5.55 0.64
CA LEU A 94 -13.48 6.21 -0.60
C LEU A 94 -14.12 7.58 -0.33
N TYR A 95 -14.90 7.70 0.75
CA TYR A 95 -15.60 8.93 1.12
C TYR A 95 -14.65 10.02 1.62
N SER A 96 -13.58 9.64 2.35
CA SER A 96 -12.53 10.56 2.83
C SER A 96 -11.72 11.19 1.68
N GLY A 97 -11.76 10.60 0.48
CA GLY A 97 -11.20 11.17 -0.74
C GLY A 97 -10.03 10.37 -1.35
N LEU A 98 -9.56 10.84 -2.50
CA LEU A 98 -8.55 10.13 -3.32
C LEU A 98 -7.15 10.06 -2.69
N GLY A 99 -6.88 10.82 -1.63
CA GLY A 99 -5.61 10.77 -0.89
C GLY A 99 -5.60 9.75 0.25
N THR A 100 -6.76 9.21 0.61
CA THR A 100 -6.93 8.39 1.81
C THR A 100 -6.45 6.97 1.56
N CYS A 101 -5.55 6.52 2.41
CA CYS A 101 -5.08 5.15 2.42
C CYS A 101 -5.80 4.32 3.49
N PHE A 102 -5.64 3.01 3.46
CA PHE A 102 -6.15 2.14 4.51
C PHE A 102 -5.22 0.97 4.82
N VAL A 103 -5.33 0.42 6.03
CA VAL A 103 -4.54 -0.73 6.48
C VAL A 103 -5.46 -1.92 6.71
N SER A 104 -5.27 -2.99 5.95
CA SER A 104 -5.90 -4.29 6.19
C SER A 104 -5.08 -5.41 5.52
N GLN A 105 -5.17 -6.63 6.06
CA GLN A 105 -4.66 -7.84 5.42
C GLN A 105 -5.67 -8.47 4.45
N ASP A 106 -6.93 -8.03 4.44
CA ASP A 106 -7.90 -8.59 3.51
C ASP A 106 -7.61 -8.11 2.08
N MET A 107 -7.66 -9.05 1.14
CA MET A 107 -7.56 -8.77 -0.29
C MET A 107 -8.91 -8.34 -0.90
N MET A 108 -9.97 -8.27 -0.09
CA MET A 108 -11.33 -7.84 -0.47
C MET A 108 -11.90 -8.67 -1.63
N ARG A 109 -11.55 -9.96 -1.67
CA ARG A 109 -11.86 -10.87 -2.80
C ARG A 109 -13.37 -11.02 -3.01
N GLY A 110 -14.14 -11.10 -1.92
CA GLY A 110 -15.60 -11.19 -1.98
C GLY A 110 -16.23 -9.95 -2.63
N HIS A 111 -15.80 -8.77 -2.23
CA HIS A 111 -16.31 -7.49 -2.76
C HIS A 111 -15.95 -7.31 -4.22
N LYS A 112 -14.74 -7.71 -4.64
CA LYS A 112 -14.36 -7.69 -6.05
C LYS A 112 -15.30 -8.55 -6.91
N CYS A 113 -15.71 -9.73 -6.44
CA CYS A 113 -16.63 -10.60 -7.17
C CYS A 113 -18.06 -10.03 -7.26
N LEU A 114 -18.46 -9.17 -6.31
CA LEU A 114 -19.76 -8.51 -6.33
C LEU A 114 -19.84 -7.36 -7.35
N LEU A 115 -18.69 -6.80 -7.76
CA LEU A 115 -18.63 -5.81 -8.83
C LEU A 115 -18.92 -6.51 -10.17
N SER A 116 -20.13 -6.41 -10.70
CA SER A 116 -20.52 -7.12 -11.93
C SER A 116 -19.84 -6.59 -13.20
N ASP A 117 -19.33 -5.36 -13.19
CA ASP A 117 -18.63 -4.74 -14.32
C ASP A 117 -17.11 -5.01 -14.29
N PRO A 118 -16.53 -5.67 -15.31
CA PRO A 118 -15.10 -5.90 -15.42
C PRO A 118 -14.24 -4.63 -15.38
N LYS A 119 -14.73 -3.50 -15.93
CA LYS A 119 -13.98 -2.23 -15.88
C LYS A 119 -13.93 -1.71 -14.45
N LEU A 120 -15.04 -1.77 -13.73
CA LEU A 120 -15.11 -1.38 -12.33
C LEU A 120 -14.24 -2.29 -11.44
N GLN A 121 -14.22 -3.61 -11.71
CA GLN A 121 -13.28 -4.52 -11.04
C GLN A 121 -11.82 -4.13 -11.27
N ALA A 122 -11.45 -3.79 -12.51
CA ALA A 122 -10.08 -3.36 -12.82
C ALA A 122 -9.72 -2.03 -12.13
N THR A 123 -10.66 -1.07 -12.08
CA THR A 123 -10.50 0.19 -11.37
C THR A 123 -10.34 -0.04 -9.87
N PHE A 124 -11.15 -0.91 -9.27
CA PHE A 124 -11.06 -1.27 -7.85
C PHE A 124 -9.70 -1.89 -7.52
N VAL A 125 -9.20 -2.81 -8.34
CA VAL A 125 -7.87 -3.43 -8.13
C VAL A 125 -6.75 -2.39 -8.19
N LYS A 126 -6.81 -1.43 -9.12
CA LYS A 126 -5.85 -0.33 -9.20
C LYS A 126 -5.92 0.55 -7.97
N TRP A 127 -7.12 0.98 -7.59
CA TRP A 127 -7.35 1.77 -6.39
C TRP A 127 -6.82 1.04 -5.15
N GLN A 128 -7.20 -0.21 -4.93
CA GLN A 128 -6.72 -1.02 -3.81
C GLN A 128 -5.19 -1.07 -3.76
N ALA A 129 -4.52 -1.34 -4.89
CA ALA A 129 -3.07 -1.40 -4.95
C ALA A 129 -2.39 -0.07 -4.56
N GLN A 130 -3.02 1.06 -4.89
CA GLN A 130 -2.50 2.42 -4.63
C GLN A 130 -2.81 2.97 -3.24
N HIS A 131 -3.75 2.35 -2.50
CA HIS A 131 -4.22 2.89 -1.22
C HIS A 131 -4.10 1.89 -0.05
N GLN A 132 -3.93 0.59 -0.32
CA GLN A 132 -3.86 -0.44 0.72
C GLN A 132 -2.43 -0.66 1.22
N TYR A 133 -2.24 -0.43 2.52
CA TYR A 133 -1.09 -0.88 3.28
C TYR A 133 -1.34 -2.28 3.82
N PHE A 134 -0.31 -3.13 3.75
CA PHE A 134 -0.30 -4.41 4.44
C PHE A 134 0.68 -4.36 5.60
N THR A 135 0.20 -4.59 6.83
CA THR A 135 1.08 -4.87 7.97
C THR A 135 2.03 -6.02 7.63
N ILE A 136 3.34 -5.86 7.86
CA ILE A 136 4.37 -6.92 7.76
C ILE A 136 4.71 -7.44 9.15
N PHE A 137 4.95 -6.55 10.12
CA PHE A 137 5.14 -6.91 11.52
C PHE A 137 4.73 -5.76 12.45
N ILE A 138 4.45 -6.11 13.69
CA ILE A 138 4.44 -5.21 14.85
C ILE A 138 5.29 -5.92 15.89
N ASP A 139 6.43 -5.33 16.27
CA ASP A 139 7.34 -5.94 17.25
C ASP A 139 6.86 -5.71 18.70
N ASP A 140 7.55 -6.33 19.65
CA ASP A 140 7.26 -6.26 21.09
C ASP A 140 7.47 -4.86 21.69
N LYS A 141 8.21 -3.98 21.00
CA LYS A 141 8.46 -2.59 21.37
C LYS A 141 7.49 -1.62 20.70
N GLY A 142 6.61 -2.12 19.83
CA GLY A 142 5.64 -1.33 19.08
C GLY A 142 6.19 -0.73 17.78
N GLY A 143 7.34 -1.19 17.31
CA GLY A 143 7.85 -0.91 15.98
C GLY A 143 6.95 -1.54 14.92
N VAL A 144 6.61 -0.77 13.88
CA VAL A 144 5.65 -1.16 12.85
C VAL A 144 6.36 -1.23 11.50
N GLY A 145 6.29 -2.39 10.86
CA GLY A 145 6.69 -2.59 9.46
C GLY A 145 5.47 -2.74 8.58
N LEU A 146 5.34 -1.89 7.55
CA LEU A 146 4.27 -1.94 6.56
C LEU A 146 4.83 -2.20 5.16
N LYS A 147 4.02 -2.86 4.34
CA LYS A 147 4.15 -2.84 2.89
C LYS A 147 3.32 -1.67 2.39
N GLU A 148 4.01 -0.68 1.83
CA GLU A 148 3.37 0.52 1.29
C GLU A 148 2.60 0.21 -0.01
N PRO A 149 1.57 1.00 -0.34
CA PRO A 149 0.89 0.92 -1.63
C PRO A 149 1.83 1.21 -2.80
N VAL A 150 1.47 0.75 -4.01
CA VAL A 150 2.27 1.05 -5.20
C VAL A 150 2.24 2.53 -5.53
N SER A 151 3.42 3.14 -5.67
CA SER A 151 3.56 4.53 -6.14
C SER A 151 3.37 4.67 -7.65
N PHE A 152 3.32 3.56 -8.40
CA PHE A 152 3.12 3.54 -9.85
C PHE A 152 2.29 2.35 -10.31
N VAL A 153 1.59 2.53 -11.44
CA VAL A 153 0.73 1.50 -12.03
C VAL A 153 1.56 0.30 -12.47
N GLN A 154 1.21 -0.90 -12.02
CA GLN A 154 1.90 -2.14 -12.38
C GLN A 154 1.48 -2.68 -13.76
N SER A 155 1.40 -1.81 -14.77
CA SER A 155 1.04 -2.16 -16.14
C SER A 155 2.09 -1.64 -17.12
N ILE A 156 1.92 -1.95 -18.40
CA ILE A 156 2.70 -1.31 -19.47
C ILE A 156 2.48 0.20 -19.39
N GLN A 157 3.58 0.96 -19.46
CA GLN A 157 3.57 2.42 -19.44
C GLN A 157 4.42 2.98 -20.59
N HIS A 158 4.05 4.16 -21.06
CA HIS A 158 4.81 4.95 -22.02
C HIS A 158 4.88 6.39 -21.51
N ASN A 159 6.09 6.96 -21.45
CA ASN A 159 6.30 8.32 -20.93
C ASN A 159 6.35 9.37 -22.06
N SER A 160 6.35 10.65 -21.70
CA SER A 160 6.43 11.77 -22.66
C SER A 160 7.75 11.83 -23.44
N ARG A 161 8.80 11.14 -22.96
CA ARG A 161 10.10 11.05 -23.65
C ARG A 161 10.11 10.00 -24.76
N GLY A 162 9.05 9.20 -24.90
CA GLY A 162 8.99 8.12 -25.88
C GLY A 162 9.49 6.78 -25.34
N ASP A 163 9.76 6.67 -24.04
CA ASP A 163 10.25 5.44 -23.43
C ASP A 163 9.08 4.52 -23.05
N TRP A 164 9.28 3.21 -23.24
CA TRP A 164 8.34 2.18 -22.83
C TRP A 164 8.86 1.42 -21.61
N HIS A 165 7.98 1.21 -20.64
CA HIS A 165 8.21 0.38 -19.46
C HIS A 165 7.22 -0.78 -19.47
N ILE A 166 7.74 -2.00 -19.62
CA ILE A 166 6.94 -3.22 -19.75
C ILE A 166 7.27 -4.13 -18.57
N PRO A 167 6.35 -4.35 -17.63
CA PRO A 167 6.57 -5.31 -16.56
C PRO A 167 6.58 -6.73 -17.12
N TYR A 168 7.43 -7.61 -16.58
CA TYR A 168 7.46 -9.02 -16.93
C TYR A 168 7.67 -9.91 -15.69
N VAL A 169 7.25 -11.17 -15.80
CA VAL A 169 7.41 -12.16 -14.73
C VAL A 169 8.56 -13.08 -15.11
N VAL A 170 9.55 -13.18 -14.23
CA VAL A 170 10.57 -14.24 -14.32
C VAL A 170 10.00 -15.44 -13.59
N LYS A 171 9.89 -16.57 -14.29
CA LYS A 171 9.57 -17.84 -13.63
C LYS A 171 10.79 -18.29 -12.84
N GLU A 172 10.90 -17.87 -11.60
CA GLU A 172 11.85 -18.45 -10.65
C GLU A 172 11.23 -19.72 -10.08
N ASN A 173 12.02 -20.80 -9.96
CA ASN A 173 11.60 -22.03 -9.27
C ASN A 173 11.56 -21.77 -7.75
N LEU A 174 10.64 -20.92 -7.31
CA LEU A 174 10.49 -20.59 -5.90
C LEU A 174 9.68 -21.67 -5.21
N THR A 175 10.31 -22.33 -4.25
CA THR A 175 9.66 -23.20 -3.29
C THR A 175 8.52 -22.46 -2.60
N THR A 176 7.41 -23.19 -2.46
CA THR A 176 6.13 -22.85 -1.84
C THR A 176 6.20 -21.74 -0.77
N GLU A 177 5.26 -20.79 -0.86
CA GLU A 177 4.92 -19.70 0.09
C GLU A 177 5.21 -18.24 -0.29
N VAL A 178 5.55 -17.92 -1.54
CA VAL A 178 5.54 -16.52 -1.97
C VAL A 178 4.11 -16.07 -2.27
N ARG A 179 3.52 -15.37 -1.30
CA ARG A 179 2.27 -14.60 -1.42
C ARG A 179 2.22 -13.92 -2.79
N VAL A 180 1.06 -14.00 -3.46
CA VAL A 180 0.76 -13.31 -4.71
C VAL A 180 1.04 -11.82 -4.52
N ASP A 181 2.25 -11.40 -4.85
CA ASP A 181 2.60 -10.00 -4.93
C ASP A 181 2.05 -9.52 -6.27
N ASN A 182 1.05 -8.65 -6.22
CA ASN A 182 0.60 -7.91 -7.41
C ASN A 182 1.67 -6.88 -7.89
N TYR A 183 2.95 -7.17 -7.65
CA TYR A 183 4.09 -6.28 -7.85
C TYR A 183 5.04 -6.95 -8.84
N HIS A 184 5.20 -6.35 -10.00
CA HIS A 184 6.20 -6.79 -10.96
C HIS A 184 7.58 -6.29 -10.49
N ARG A 185 8.46 -7.22 -10.15
CA ARG A 185 9.84 -6.92 -9.74
C ARG A 185 10.75 -6.61 -10.93
N HIS A 186 10.39 -7.08 -12.11
CA HIS A 186 11.19 -6.99 -13.31
C HIS A 186 10.50 -6.15 -14.38
N TRP A 187 11.27 -5.21 -14.96
CA TRP A 187 10.78 -4.25 -15.94
C TRP A 187 11.75 -4.15 -17.10
N LEU A 188 11.22 -4.30 -18.32
CA LEU A 188 11.92 -3.98 -19.55
C LEU A 188 11.74 -2.48 -19.82
N CYS A 189 12.86 -1.78 -20.03
CA CYS A 189 12.87 -0.36 -20.36
C CYS A 189 13.39 -0.19 -21.79
N LEU A 190 12.53 0.28 -22.69
CA LEU A 190 12.89 0.61 -24.07
C LEU A 190 12.99 2.13 -24.16
N THR A 191 14.16 2.65 -24.50
CA THR A 191 14.41 4.09 -24.62
C THR A 191 14.92 4.42 -26.02
N LYS A 192 14.55 5.59 -26.55
CA LYS A 192 15.16 6.07 -27.80
C LYS A 192 16.60 6.46 -27.49
N GLN A 193 17.56 5.95 -28.27
CA GLN A 193 18.93 6.44 -28.19
C GLN A 193 18.92 7.92 -28.61
N SER A 194 19.35 8.81 -27.72
CA SER A 194 19.74 10.15 -28.13
C SER A 194 20.99 10.03 -29.01
N PRO A 195 21.09 10.78 -30.12
CA PRO A 195 22.33 10.84 -30.88
C PRO A 195 23.47 11.25 -29.94
N PRO A 196 24.67 10.65 -30.08
CA PRO A 196 25.82 11.06 -29.28
C PRO A 196 26.03 12.57 -29.44
N PRO A 197 26.32 13.31 -28.36
CA PRO A 197 26.60 14.74 -28.46
C PRO A 197 27.74 14.92 -29.46
N GLN A 198 27.52 15.74 -30.50
CA GLN A 198 28.58 16.11 -31.42
C GLN A 198 29.73 16.74 -30.61
N PRO A 199 30.99 16.41 -30.90
CA PRO A 199 32.12 16.97 -30.20
C PRO A 199 32.13 18.48 -30.42
N THR A 200 31.73 19.23 -29.40
CA THR A 200 31.94 20.67 -29.35
C THR A 200 33.39 20.90 -28.97
N SER A 201 34.14 21.53 -29.88
CA SER A 201 35.50 22.00 -29.64
C SER A 201 35.47 23.14 -28.61
N GLY A 202 35.54 22.80 -27.33
CA GLY A 202 35.60 23.76 -26.23
C GLY A 202 36.18 23.12 -24.96
N PRO A 203 36.91 23.88 -24.12
CA PRO A 203 37.66 23.31 -23.00
C PRO A 203 36.72 22.71 -21.95
N TYR A 204 37.02 21.48 -21.59
CA TYR A 204 36.21 20.56 -20.80
C TYR A 204 36.16 20.96 -19.31
N GLU A 205 35.07 21.59 -18.85
CA GLU A 205 34.74 21.65 -17.42
C GLU A 205 34.09 20.34 -16.97
N ARG A 206 34.81 19.59 -16.11
CA ARG A 206 34.32 18.36 -15.47
C ARG A 206 33.17 18.68 -14.51
N ARG A 207 31.93 18.71 -14.99
CA ARG A 207 30.76 18.55 -14.14
C ARG A 207 30.54 17.05 -13.90
N ARG A 208 30.79 16.58 -12.67
CA ARG A 208 30.64 15.17 -12.27
C ARG A 208 29.21 14.71 -12.55
N GLN A 209 29.02 13.79 -13.49
CA GLN A 209 27.78 13.01 -13.58
C GLN A 209 27.73 12.01 -12.42
N PRO A 210 26.56 11.74 -11.83
CA PRO A 210 26.43 10.67 -10.85
C PRO A 210 26.75 9.32 -11.53
N VAL A 211 27.60 8.54 -10.87
CA VAL A 211 27.99 7.20 -11.31
C VAL A 211 26.74 6.32 -11.37
N SER A 212 26.25 6.02 -12.58
CA SER A 212 25.26 4.95 -12.74
C SER A 212 25.97 3.62 -12.53
N LEU A 213 25.73 2.98 -11.38
CA LEU A 213 26.17 1.61 -11.12
C LEU A 213 25.67 0.71 -12.26
N GLY A 214 26.62 0.05 -12.93
CA GLY A 214 26.44 -0.65 -14.19
C GLY A 214 25.34 -1.70 -14.15
N ARG A 215 24.28 -1.48 -14.93
CA ARG A 215 23.42 -2.54 -15.45
C ARG A 215 23.84 -2.84 -16.89
N PRO A 216 23.90 -4.11 -17.30
CA PRO A 216 24.25 -4.46 -18.67
C PRO A 216 23.25 -3.82 -19.65
N LYS A 217 23.75 -2.97 -20.55
CA LYS A 217 22.98 -2.44 -21.67
C LYS A 217 22.92 -3.54 -22.73
N VAL A 218 21.78 -4.21 -22.87
CA VAL A 218 21.55 -5.13 -23.98
C VAL A 218 20.96 -4.32 -25.13
N ALA A 219 21.73 -4.16 -26.20
CA ALA A 219 21.21 -3.61 -27.45
C ALA A 219 20.45 -4.72 -28.19
N LEU A 220 19.13 -4.61 -28.25
CA LEU A 220 18.31 -5.46 -29.11
C LEU A 220 18.44 -4.94 -30.55
N LYS A 221 18.97 -5.77 -31.46
CA LYS A 221 18.91 -5.50 -32.90
C LYS A 221 17.44 -5.56 -33.36
N SER A 222 17.08 -4.69 -34.29
CA SER A 222 15.76 -4.63 -34.91
C SER A 222 15.39 -6.01 -35.49
N ILE A 223 14.18 -6.47 -35.17
CA ILE A 223 13.63 -7.74 -35.67
C ILE A 223 13.17 -7.57 -37.14
N PHE A 224 13.19 -6.34 -37.67
CA PHE A 224 12.81 -6.01 -39.05
C PHE A 224 14.02 -5.88 -40.00
N ASP A 225 15.23 -6.19 -39.54
CA ASP A 225 16.45 -6.10 -40.35
C ASP A 225 16.83 -7.46 -40.98
N ALA A 226 15.85 -8.28 -41.35
CA ALA A 226 16.04 -9.55 -42.06
C ALA A 226 15.29 -9.55 -43.41
#